data_AF-A0A158JB72-F1
#
_entry.id   AF-A0A158JB72-F1
#
_cell.length_a   1.000
_cell.length_b   1.000
_cell.length_c   1.000
_cell.angle_alpha   90.00
_cell.angle_beta   90.00
_cell.angle_gamma   90.00
#
_symmetry.space_group_name_H-M   'P 1'
#
loop_
_entity.id
_entity.type
_entity.pdbx_description
1 polymer ?
#
loop_
_entity_poly.entity_id
_entity_poly.type
_entity_poly.pdbx_seq_one_letter_code
_entity_poly.pdbx_strand_id
1 'polypeptide(L)' 'MDREIAKRLQWVRIYVETGHAGLVCARCGISRLTLRKWVTQYRETGEQRLQSHSQTPLNGQTGR' A
#
# COMPACT_ATOMS: atom_id res chain seq x y z
N MET A 1 -6.67 -7.76 -11.11
CA MET A 1 -5.47 -7.43 -10.30
C MET A 1 -5.49 -6.00 -9.72
N ASP A 2 -6.65 -5.41 -9.39
CA ASP A 2 -6.72 -4.00 -8.93
C ASP A 2 -7.35 -3.81 -7.54
N ARG A 3 -8.12 -4.80 -7.06
CA ARG A 3 -8.83 -4.72 -5.76
C ARG A 3 -7.90 -4.60 -4.55
N GLU A 4 -6.69 -5.15 -4.64
CA GLU A 4 -5.68 -5.00 -3.57
C GLU A 4 -5.09 -3.60 -3.51
N ILE A 5 -4.83 -2.99 -4.66
CA ILE A 5 -4.31 -1.63 -4.78
C ILE A 5 -5.36 -0.65 -4.23
N ALA A 6 -6.61 -0.80 -4.66
CA ALA A 6 -7.72 0.01 -4.15
C ALA A 6 -7.87 -0.10 -2.63
N LYS A 7 -7.74 -1.31 -2.06
CA LYS A 7 -7.74 -1.52 -0.60
C LYS A 7 -6.59 -0.81 0.10
N ARG A 8 -5.36 -0.93 -0.42
CA ARG A 8 -4.19 -0.26 0.16
C ARG A 8 -4.33 1.25 0.15
N LEU A 9 -4.87 1.80 -0.95
CA LEU A 9 -5.18 3.22 -1.07
C LEU A 9 -6.24 3.67 -0.07
N GLN A 10 -7.32 2.90 0.07
CA GLN A 10 -8.36 3.19 1.04
C GLN A 10 -7.81 3.22 2.47
N TRP A 11 -6.90 2.30 2.82
CA TRP A 11 -6.28 2.26 4.15
C TRP A 11 -5.38 3.47 4.43
N VAL A 12 -4.61 3.92 3.44
CA VAL A 12 -3.79 5.15 3.55
C VAL A 12 -4.70 6.38 3.73
N ARG A 13 -5.80 6.48 2.97
CA ARG A 13 -6.76 7.58 3.11
C ARG A 13 -7.43 7.61 4.48
N ILE A 14 -7.92 6.46 4.96
CA ILE A 14 -8.51 6.34 6.30
C ILE A 14 -7.49 6.73 7.36
N TYR A 15 -6.23 6.30 7.24
CA TYR A 15 -5.18 6.67 8.19
C TYR A 15 -4.90 8.18 8.19
N VAL A 16 -4.88 8.83 7.03
CA VAL A 16 -4.68 10.29 6.93
C VAL A 16 -5.86 11.04 7.54
N GLU A 17 -7.08 10.56 7.33
CA GLU A 17 -8.32 11.17 7.85
C GLU A 17 -8.49 10.97 9.36
N THR A 18 -8.27 9.75 9.87
CA THR A 18 -8.43 9.44 11.30
C THR A 18 -7.16 9.69 12.12
N GLY A 19 -5.96 9.67 11.53
CA GLY A 19 -4.69 9.73 12.26
C GLY A 19 -4.38 8.52 13.14
N HIS A 20 -5.25 7.49 13.14
CA HIS A 20 -5.18 6.37 14.07
C HIS A 20 -4.69 5.08 13.41
N ALA A 21 -3.40 4.78 13.58
CA ALA A 21 -2.80 3.53 13.07
C ALA A 21 -3.45 2.26 13.65
N GLY A 22 -3.92 2.30 14.90
CA GLY A 22 -4.53 1.15 15.57
C GLY A 22 -5.86 0.71 14.94
N LEU A 23 -6.71 1.68 14.60
CA LEU A 23 -8.02 1.42 13.98
C LEU A 23 -7.86 0.80 12.59
N VAL A 24 -6.94 1.35 11.79
CA VAL A 24 -6.66 0.84 10.45
C VAL A 24 -6.03 -0.55 10.54
N CYS A 25 -5.04 -0.75 11.41
CA CYS A 25 -4.39 -2.04 11.66
C CYS A 25 -5.41 -3.14 12.04
N ALA A 26 -6.37 -2.83 12.90
CA ALA A 26 -7.41 -3.77 13.32
C ALA A 26 -8.40 -4.15 12.19
N ARG A 27 -8.82 -3.17 11.37
CA ARG A 27 -9.74 -3.45 10.23
C ARG A 27 -9.07 -4.15 9.06
N CYS A 28 -7.77 -3.93 8.91
CA CYS A 28 -7.01 -4.29 7.73
C CYS A 28 -6.19 -5.58 7.91
N GLY A 29 -5.83 -5.92 9.16
CA GLY A 29 -4.98 -7.07 9.45
C GLY A 29 -3.51 -6.88 9.03
N ILE A 30 -3.08 -5.64 8.77
CA ILE A 30 -1.68 -5.32 8.45
C ILE A 30 -0.94 -4.78 9.65
N SER A 31 0.37 -4.94 9.69
CA SER A 31 1.20 -4.33 10.72
C SER A 31 1.29 -2.80 10.58
N ARG A 32 1.35 -2.09 11.71
CA ARG A 32 1.54 -0.64 11.81
C ARG A 32 2.75 -0.15 11.01
N LEU A 33 3.81 -0.96 10.92
CA LEU A 33 5.02 -0.65 10.16
C LEU A 33 4.74 -0.60 8.64
N THR A 34 3.97 -1.57 8.14
CA THR A 34 3.56 -1.64 6.73
C THR A 34 2.73 -0.44 6.33
N LEU A 35 1.75 -0.07 7.17
CA LEU A 35 0.92 1.12 6.95
C LEU A 35 1.77 2.40 6.91
N ARG A 36 2.71 2.59 7.84
CA ARG A 36 3.62 3.74 7.82
C ARG A 36 4.45 3.81 6.55
N LYS A 37 5.01 2.68 6.09
CA LYS A 37 5.75 2.61 4.82
C LYS A 37 4.90 3.09 3.65
N TRP A 38 3.64 2.64 3.57
CA TRP A 38 2.72 3.03 2.52
C TRP A 38 2.35 4.51 2.57
N VAL A 39 2.12 5.07 3.77
CA VAL A 39 1.83 6.49 3.94
C VAL A 39 3.02 7.36 3.53
N THR A 40 4.25 6.96 3.91
CA THR A 40 5.48 7.66 3.50
C THR A 40 5.62 7.64 1.98
N GLN A 41 5.50 6.47 1.35
CA GLN A 41 5.57 6.33 -0.11
C GLN A 41 4.46 7.10 -0.83
N TYR A 42 3.24 7.13 -0.27
CA TYR A 42 2.14 7.92 -0.78
C TYR A 42 2.42 9.42 -0.73
N ARG A 43 3.06 9.91 0.35
CA ARG A 43 3.49 11.31 0.45
C ARG A 43 4.61 11.67 -0.51
N GLU A 44 5.55 10.76 -0.74
CA GLU A 44 6.72 11.02 -1.59
C GLU A 44 6.43 10.90 -3.09
N THR A 45 5.57 9.96 -3.49
CA THR A 45 5.37 9.64 -4.92
C THR A 45 3.90 9.45 -5.30
N GLY A 46 2.97 9.65 -4.38
CA GLY A 46 1.53 9.51 -4.62
C GLY A 46 1.07 8.05 -4.77
N GLU A 47 -0.02 7.87 -5.52
CA GLU A 47 -0.69 6.58 -5.74
C GLU A 47 0.14 5.59 -6.58
N GLN A 48 1.12 6.08 -7.34
CA GLN A 48 1.89 5.31 -8.33
C GLN A 48 2.79 4.23 -7.69
N ARG A 49 3.36 4.49 -6.51
CA ARG A 49 4.23 3.52 -5.81
C ARG A 49 3.45 2.42 -5.08
N LEU A 50 2.22 2.70 -4.67
CA LEU A 50 1.32 1.71 -4.07
C LEU A 50 0.92 0.62 -5.07
N GLN A 51 0.86 0.97 -6.36
CA GLN A 51 0.61 0.07 -7.48
C GLN A 51 1.83 -0.81 -7.80
N SER A 52 3.03 -0.21 -7.83
CA SER A 52 4.26 -0.85 -8.29
C SER A 52 4.67 -2.10 -7.51
N HIS A 53 4.42 -2.17 -6.19
CA HIS A 53 4.83 -3.32 -5.37
C HIS A 53 3.93 -4.57 -5.52
N SER A 54 2.76 -4.45 -6.15
CA SER A 54 1.84 -5.58 -6.39
C SER A 54 1.99 -6.20 -7.78
N GLN A 55 2.88 -5.66 -8.62
CA GLN A 55 3.34 -6.34 -9.82
C GLN A 55 4.55 -7.18 -9.44
N THR A 56 4.32 -8.31 -8.79
CA THR A 56 5.26 -9.42 -8.95
C THR A 56 5.22 -9.75 -10.45
N PRO A 57 6.34 -9.63 -11.19
CA PRO A 57 6.37 -10.07 -12.57
C PRO A 57 6.23 -11.59 -12.56
N LEU A 58 5.02 -12.10 -12.81
CA LEU A 58 4.88 -13.51 -13.18
C LEU A 58 5.44 -13.67 -14.59
N ASN A 59 6.72 -14.10 -14.66
CA ASN A 59 7.41 -14.74 -15.79
C ASN A 59 7.49 -13.96 -17.12
N GLY A 60 8.60 -13.76 -17.82
CA GLY A 60 10.04 -14.03 -17.74
C GLY A 60 10.68 -13.04 -18.75
N GLN A 61 11.96 -12.71 -18.79
CA GLN A 61 13.10 -13.61 -18.92
C GLN A 61 14.39 -12.79 -19.02
N THR A 62 15.42 -13.31 -18.38
CA THR A 62 16.85 -12.98 -18.52
C THR A 62 17.35 -13.29 -19.94
N GLY A 63 18.23 -12.43 -20.47
CA GLY A 63 19.15 -12.65 -21.60
C GLY A 63 19.66 -11.30 -22.07
N ARG A 64 20.88 -10.85 -21.74
CA ARG A 64 22.13 -11.08 -22.50
C ARG A 64 21.94 -11.30 -24.00
#